data_AF-A0A969GKV5-F1
#
_entry.id   AF-A0A969GKV5-F1
#
_cell.length_a   1.000
_cell.length_b   1.000
_cell.length_c   1.000
_cell.angle_alpha   90.00
_cell.angle_beta   90.00
_cell.angle_gamma   90.00
#
_symmetry.space_group_name_H-M   'P 1'
#
loop_
_entity.id
_entity.type
_entity.pdbx_description
1 polymer ?
#
loop_
_entity_poly.entity_id
_entity_poly.type
_entity_poly.pdbx_seq_one_letter_code
_entity_poly.pdbx_strand_id
1 'polypeptide(L)'
;MQQIQDTFADAFGVMFVITDLAGNLVTEPSNPCGLYTATEASPVARQRCVQLWSDLANAPSLQPAFVESHLGLLCARGLIKVGSELRAMLVVGGIAPAQWPPTQARIEEIADYLAMDASSVAAHINEVHGVSTQEQQRILSFVQRIADIIAHIITERNQLFGKLHDIAELTKM
;
A
#
# COMPACT_ATOMS: atom_id res chain seq x y z
N MET A 1 4.54 6.15 12.42
CA MET A 1 3.71 5.64 11.32
C MET A 1 4.22 4.28 10.90
N GLN A 2 5.50 4.14 10.53
CA GLN A 2 6.14 2.85 10.18
C GLN A 2 5.80 1.70 11.15
N GLN A 3 6.09 1.82 12.45
CA GLN A 3 5.82 0.74 13.43
C GLN A 3 4.36 0.26 13.48
N ILE A 4 3.40 1.18 13.29
CA ILE A 4 1.97 0.84 13.28
C ILE A 4 1.66 0.05 12.01
N GLN A 5 2.20 0.50 10.87
CA GLN A 5 2.07 -0.20 9.60
C GLN A 5 2.69 -1.60 9.66
N ASP A 6 3.90 -1.74 10.20
CA ASP A 6 4.60 -3.02 10.36
C ASP A 6 3.74 -4.00 11.17
N THR A 7 3.19 -3.53 12.29
CA THR A 7 2.32 -4.35 13.16
C THR A 7 1.11 -4.92 12.39
N PHE A 8 0.47 -4.11 11.55
CA PHE A 8 -0.67 -4.57 10.76
C PHE A 8 -0.24 -5.44 9.58
N ALA A 9 0.88 -5.13 8.94
CA ALA A 9 1.44 -5.96 7.87
C ALA A 9 1.72 -7.39 8.36
N ASP A 10 2.32 -7.51 9.55
CA ASP A 10 2.59 -8.80 10.20
C ASP A 10 1.28 -9.50 10.59
N ALA A 11 0.32 -8.77 11.17
CA ALA A 11 -0.95 -9.36 11.62
C ALA A 11 -1.82 -9.89 10.48
N PHE A 12 -1.76 -9.28 9.29
CA PHE A 12 -2.49 -9.71 8.11
C PHE A 12 -1.66 -10.58 7.17
N GLY A 13 -0.34 -10.65 7.36
CA GLY A 13 0.56 -11.43 6.51
C GLY A 13 0.61 -10.94 5.06
N VAL A 14 0.38 -9.64 4.82
CA VAL A 14 0.40 -9.04 3.48
C VAL A 14 1.16 -7.71 3.48
N MET A 15 1.45 -7.17 2.30
CA MET A 15 2.17 -5.90 2.18
C MET A 15 1.28 -4.72 2.58
N PHE A 16 1.81 -3.79 3.40
CA PHE A 16 1.19 -2.51 3.71
C PHE A 16 2.15 -1.37 3.37
N VAL A 17 1.62 -0.25 2.89
CA VAL A 17 2.40 0.98 2.68
C VAL A 17 1.52 2.21 2.77
N ILE A 18 2.03 3.31 3.32
CA ILE A 18 1.33 4.60 3.33
C ILE A 18 1.91 5.45 2.22
N THR A 19 1.02 6.06 1.45
CA THR A 19 1.36 6.97 0.36
C THR A 19 0.63 8.30 0.51
N ASP A 20 1.17 9.35 -0.13
CA ASP A 20 0.42 10.56 -0.38
C ASP A 20 -0.65 10.32 -1.48
N LEU A 21 -1.47 11.32 -1.78
CA LEU A 21 -2.52 11.20 -2.79
C LEU A 21 -1.99 11.17 -4.24
N ALA A 22 -0.71 11.50 -4.44
CA ALA A 22 -0.02 11.36 -5.72
C ALA A 22 0.64 9.97 -5.86
N GLY A 23 0.48 9.09 -4.86
CA GLY A 23 1.05 7.74 -4.85
C GLY A 23 2.52 7.69 -4.41
N ASN A 24 3.11 8.78 -3.93
CA ASN A 24 4.48 8.74 -3.42
C ASN A 24 4.51 8.12 -2.03
N LEU A 25 5.56 7.35 -1.76
CA LEU A 25 5.76 6.69 -0.48
C LEU A 25 5.94 7.71 0.65
N VAL A 26 5.14 7.58 1.70
CA VAL A 26 5.30 8.29 2.98
C VAL A 26 6.03 7.40 3.99
N THR A 27 5.90 6.09 3.84
CA THR A 27 6.59 5.06 4.62
C THR A 27 7.25 4.05 3.68
N GLU A 28 8.19 3.28 4.21
CA GLU A 28 8.73 2.12 3.50
C GLU A 28 7.68 1.00 3.48
N PRO A 29 7.56 0.21 2.41
CA PRO A 29 6.64 -0.93 2.36
C PRO A 29 6.98 -1.96 3.47
N SER A 30 5.98 -2.31 4.29
CA SER A 30 6.09 -3.40 5.26
C SER A 30 5.66 -4.71 4.60
N ASN A 31 6.38 -5.80 4.88
CA ASN A 31 6.13 -7.13 4.32
C ASN A 31 5.97 -7.15 2.77
N PRO A 32 6.91 -6.54 2.00
CA PRO A 32 6.83 -6.54 0.55
C PRO A 32 6.93 -7.98 0.00
N CYS A 33 6.13 -8.29 -1.00
CA CYS A 33 6.26 -9.56 -1.71
C CYS A 33 7.46 -9.56 -2.66
N GLY A 34 7.95 -10.74 -3.05
CA GLY A 34 9.13 -10.86 -3.90
C GLY A 34 8.95 -10.23 -5.27
N LEU A 35 7.76 -10.41 -5.89
CA LEU A 35 7.45 -9.82 -7.20
C LEU A 35 7.39 -8.30 -7.17
N TYR A 36 6.87 -7.70 -6.08
CA TYR A 36 6.95 -6.24 -5.87
C TYR A 36 8.40 -5.78 -5.69
N THR A 37 9.20 -6.53 -4.94
CA THR A 37 10.62 -6.20 -4.73
C THR A 37 11.41 -6.24 -6.04
N ALA A 38 11.12 -7.18 -6.94
CA ALA A 38 11.68 -7.21 -8.29
C ALA A 38 11.26 -5.99 -9.12
N THR A 39 10.02 -5.54 -8.97
CA THR A 39 9.47 -4.35 -9.65
C THR A 39 10.20 -3.08 -9.25
N GLU A 40 10.64 -2.98 -8.00
CA GLU A 40 11.42 -1.84 -7.52
C GLU A 40 12.77 -1.68 -8.23
N ALA A 41 13.32 -2.73 -8.86
CA ALA A 41 14.52 -2.61 -9.69
C ALA A 41 14.26 -1.93 -11.05
N SER A 42 13.01 -1.86 -11.51
CA SER A 42 12.61 -1.25 -12.78
C SER A 42 11.99 0.14 -12.56
N PRO A 43 12.62 1.24 -13.03
CA PRO A 43 12.07 2.59 -12.88
C PRO A 43 10.68 2.76 -13.53
N VAL A 44 10.46 2.10 -14.68
CA VAL A 44 9.18 2.14 -15.40
C VAL A 44 8.08 1.45 -14.59
N ALA A 45 8.40 0.30 -13.99
CA ALA A 45 7.45 -0.46 -13.21
C ALA A 45 7.14 0.22 -11.87
N ARG A 46 8.15 0.79 -11.21
CA ARG A 46 7.97 1.66 -10.03
C ARG A 46 7.06 2.85 -10.34
N GLN A 47 7.26 3.53 -11.46
CA GLN A 47 6.40 4.65 -11.87
C GLN A 47 4.93 4.20 -12.05
N ARG A 48 4.72 2.95 -12.49
CA ARG A 48 3.39 2.38 -12.69
C ARG A 48 2.73 1.96 -11.37
N CYS A 49 3.50 1.57 -10.35
CA CYS A 49 3.00 1.47 -8.97
C CYS A 49 2.49 2.83 -8.47
N VAL A 50 3.30 3.89 -8.62
CA VAL A 50 2.94 5.24 -8.20
C VAL A 50 1.67 5.73 -8.93
N GLN A 51 1.59 5.51 -10.25
CA GLN A 51 0.39 5.87 -11.01
C GLN A 51 -0.85 5.11 -10.54
N LEU A 52 -0.76 3.79 -10.36
CA LEU A 52 -1.86 2.98 -9.85
C LEU A 52 -2.33 3.47 -8.47
N TRP A 53 -1.39 3.82 -7.59
CA TRP A 53 -1.70 4.35 -6.27
C TRP A 53 -2.33 5.75 -6.35
N SER A 54 -1.86 6.62 -7.24
CA SER A 54 -2.54 7.91 -7.48
C SER A 54 -3.96 7.72 -8.02
N ASP A 55 -4.17 6.79 -8.96
CA ASP A 55 -5.48 6.49 -9.52
C ASP A 55 -6.42 5.93 -8.45
N LEU A 56 -5.90 5.07 -7.57
CA LEU A 56 -6.62 4.59 -6.39
C LEU A 56 -7.04 5.77 -5.51
N ALA A 57 -6.12 6.64 -5.10
CA ALA A 57 -6.41 7.78 -4.24
C ALA A 57 -7.54 8.67 -4.81
N ASN A 58 -7.60 8.81 -6.14
CA ASN A 58 -8.59 9.62 -6.85
C ASN A 58 -9.87 8.85 -7.24
N ALA A 59 -9.95 7.54 -6.97
CA ALA A 59 -11.13 6.74 -7.32
C ALA A 59 -12.39 7.28 -6.60
N PRO A 60 -13.55 7.41 -7.30
CA PRO A 60 -14.77 8.00 -6.72
C PRO A 60 -15.33 7.23 -5.51
N SER A 61 -15.11 5.91 -5.47
CA SER A 61 -15.55 5.09 -4.35
C SER A 61 -14.65 5.32 -3.14
N LEU A 62 -15.26 5.62 -2.00
CA LEU A 62 -14.56 5.66 -0.72
C LEU A 62 -14.45 4.26 -0.08
N GLN A 63 -15.21 3.28 -0.57
CA GLN A 63 -15.19 1.92 -0.02
C GLN A 63 -13.96 1.15 -0.52
N PRO A 64 -13.23 0.45 0.37
CA PRO A 64 -12.16 -0.43 -0.04
C PRO A 64 -12.68 -1.53 -0.98
N ALA A 65 -12.00 -1.70 -2.11
CA ALA A 65 -12.21 -2.79 -3.04
C ALA A 65 -10.83 -3.24 -3.57
N PHE A 66 -10.71 -4.51 -3.92
CA PHE A 66 -9.51 -4.97 -4.62
C PHE A 66 -9.54 -4.50 -6.06
N VAL A 67 -8.40 -3.97 -6.50
CA VAL A 67 -8.09 -3.68 -7.89
C VAL A 67 -6.83 -4.45 -8.27
N GLU A 68 -6.79 -4.89 -9.52
CA GLU A 68 -5.63 -5.57 -10.06
C GLU A 68 -4.56 -4.55 -10.49
N SER A 69 -3.32 -4.82 -10.14
CA SER A 69 -2.16 -4.04 -10.57
C SER A 69 -1.70 -4.47 -11.96
N HIS A 70 -0.76 -3.71 -12.52
CA HIS A 70 -0.14 -4.03 -13.81
C HIS A 70 0.63 -5.38 -13.80
N LEU A 71 0.95 -5.92 -12.61
CA LEU A 71 1.59 -7.23 -12.42
C LEU A 71 0.59 -8.37 -12.22
N GLY A 72 -0.71 -8.09 -12.20
CA GLY A 72 -1.76 -9.06 -11.88
C GLY A 72 -1.99 -9.29 -10.38
N LEU A 73 -1.27 -8.56 -9.50
CA LEU A 73 -1.47 -8.65 -8.07
C LEU A 73 -2.59 -7.72 -7.60
N LEU A 74 -3.38 -8.17 -6.63
CA LEU A 74 -4.44 -7.39 -6.03
C LEU A 74 -3.88 -6.38 -5.04
N CYS A 75 -4.49 -5.20 -5.03
CA CYS A 75 -4.29 -4.17 -4.02
C CYS A 75 -5.60 -3.47 -3.66
N ALA A 76 -5.68 -2.92 -2.46
CA ALA A 76 -6.81 -2.15 -1.97
C ALA A 76 -6.30 -0.96 -1.17
N ARG A 77 -7.16 0.03 -0.92
CA ARG A 77 -6.79 1.23 -0.16
C ARG A 77 -7.78 1.61 0.93
N GLY A 78 -7.26 2.28 1.96
CA GLY A 78 -8.01 3.01 2.97
C GLY A 78 -7.55 4.46 2.97
N LEU A 79 -8.48 5.41 3.02
CA LEU A 79 -8.14 6.84 2.96
C LEU A 79 -7.85 7.38 4.36
N ILE A 80 -6.76 8.12 4.52
CA ILE A 80 -6.36 8.74 5.78
C ILE A 80 -6.82 10.20 5.76
N LYS A 81 -7.86 10.49 6.54
CA LYS A 81 -8.45 11.82 6.65
C LYS A 81 -8.03 12.51 7.95
N VAL A 82 -7.34 13.63 7.86
CA VAL A 82 -6.92 14.42 9.03
C VAL A 82 -7.77 15.69 9.08
N GLY A 83 -8.67 15.78 10.07
CA GLY A 83 -9.69 16.83 10.11
C GLY A 83 -10.70 16.66 8.97
N SER A 84 -10.88 17.71 8.15
CA SER A 84 -11.75 17.68 6.97
C SER A 84 -11.06 17.23 5.68
N GLU A 85 -9.74 17.09 5.68
CA GLU A 85 -8.94 16.90 4.47
C GLU A 85 -8.41 15.46 4.33
N LEU A 86 -8.50 14.93 3.12
CA LEU A 86 -7.75 13.73 2.75
C LEU A 86 -6.28 14.10 2.62
N ARG A 87 -5.40 13.41 3.34
CA ARG A 87 -3.97 13.73 3.39
C ARG A 87 -3.09 12.64 2.80
N ALA A 88 -3.51 11.39 2.97
CA ALA A 88 -2.74 10.22 2.60
C ALA A 88 -3.69 9.04 2.37
N MET A 89 -3.13 7.91 1.97
CA MET A 89 -3.84 6.65 1.97
C MET A 89 -2.93 5.51 2.45
N LEU A 90 -3.55 4.53 3.08
CA LEU A 90 -2.96 3.24 3.31
C LEU A 90 -3.27 2.34 2.10
N VAL A 91 -2.24 1.72 1.54
CA VAL A 91 -2.36 0.69 0.51
C VAL A 91 -2.00 -0.66 1.11
N VAL A 92 -2.82 -1.66 0.80
CA VAL A 92 -2.52 -3.06 1.03
C VAL A 92 -2.37 -3.74 -0.32
N GLY A 93 -1.34 -4.57 -0.51
CA GLY A 93 -1.06 -5.16 -1.82
C GLY A 93 -0.17 -6.39 -1.79
N GLY A 94 0.32 -6.76 -2.97
CA GLY A 94 1.14 -7.95 -3.14
C GLY A 94 0.35 -9.26 -3.06
N ILE A 95 -0.98 -9.19 -3.17
CA ILE A 95 -1.89 -10.32 -2.96
C ILE A 95 -2.15 -11.05 -4.27
N ALA A 96 -2.06 -12.38 -4.24
CA ALA A 96 -2.43 -13.21 -5.38
C ALA A 96 -3.96 -13.17 -5.64
N PRO A 97 -4.42 -13.00 -6.88
CA PRO A 97 -5.81 -13.26 -7.24
C PRO A 97 -6.16 -14.75 -7.11
N ALA A 98 -7.45 -15.08 -7.18
CA ALA A 98 -7.93 -16.46 -7.06
C ALA A 98 -7.33 -17.43 -8.10
N GLN A 99 -7.01 -16.91 -9.29
CA GLN A 99 -6.29 -17.64 -10.33
C GLN A 99 -4.81 -17.24 -10.28
N TRP A 100 -4.04 -17.99 -9.50
CA TRP A 100 -2.59 -17.84 -9.39
C TRP A 100 -1.94 -19.23 -9.21
N PRO A 101 -0.77 -19.52 -9.79
CA PRO A 101 0.12 -18.64 -10.57
C PRO A 101 -0.42 -18.24 -11.96
N PRO A 102 0.10 -17.15 -12.56
CA PRO A 102 -0.24 -16.76 -13.92
C PRO A 102 0.28 -17.78 -14.95
N THR A 103 -0.25 -17.72 -16.17
CA THR A 103 0.21 -18.57 -17.28
C THR A 103 1.64 -18.23 -17.69
N GLN A 104 2.33 -19.17 -18.36
CA GLN A 104 3.68 -18.94 -18.86
C GLN A 104 3.76 -17.71 -19.79
N ALA A 105 2.79 -17.54 -20.69
CA ALA A 105 2.71 -16.37 -21.56
C ALA A 105 2.62 -15.06 -20.75
N ARG A 106 1.87 -15.06 -19.64
CA ARG A 106 1.76 -13.90 -18.77
C ARG A 106 3.07 -13.63 -17.99
N ILE A 107 3.79 -14.68 -17.60
CA ILE A 107 5.13 -14.54 -17.00
C ILE A 107 6.10 -13.88 -17.98
N GLU A 108 6.07 -14.29 -19.25
CA GLU A 108 6.88 -13.70 -20.32
C GLU A 108 6.51 -12.22 -20.54
N GLU A 109 5.22 -11.88 -20.57
CA GLU A 109 4.77 -10.47 -20.64
C GLU A 109 5.27 -9.63 -19.46
N ILE A 110 5.21 -10.17 -18.24
CA ILE A 110 5.72 -9.47 -17.05
C ILE A 110 7.25 -9.33 -17.13
N ALA A 111 7.96 -10.34 -17.63
CA ALA A 111 9.41 -10.31 -17.82
C ALA A 111 9.84 -9.22 -18.80
N ASP A 112 9.21 -9.18 -19.98
CA ASP A 112 9.43 -8.14 -20.98
C ASP A 112 9.12 -6.75 -20.40
N TYR A 113 8.02 -6.63 -19.67
CA TYR A 113 7.60 -5.39 -19.04
C TYR A 113 8.59 -4.88 -17.97
N LEU A 114 9.15 -5.80 -17.17
CA LEU A 114 10.15 -5.50 -16.15
C LEU A 114 11.57 -5.37 -16.72
N ALA A 115 11.78 -5.69 -18.01
CA ALA A 115 13.10 -5.87 -18.62
C ALA A 115 13.97 -6.86 -17.84
N MET A 116 13.38 -7.99 -17.45
CA MET A 116 14.00 -9.09 -16.71
C MET A 116 13.89 -10.40 -17.51
N ASP A 117 14.74 -11.37 -17.20
CA ASP A 117 14.59 -12.72 -17.74
C ASP A 117 13.33 -13.39 -17.18
N ALA A 118 12.59 -14.13 -18.03
CA ALA A 118 11.38 -14.83 -17.62
C ALA A 118 11.64 -15.85 -16.49
N SER A 119 12.83 -16.44 -16.44
CA SER A 119 13.25 -17.33 -15.34
C SER A 119 13.42 -16.59 -14.01
N SER A 120 13.93 -15.36 -14.04
CA SER A 120 14.03 -14.50 -12.85
C SER A 120 12.65 -14.07 -12.36
N VAL A 121 11.74 -13.68 -13.26
CA VAL A 121 10.35 -13.39 -12.87
C VAL A 121 9.66 -14.63 -12.30
N ALA A 122 9.80 -15.79 -12.96
CA ALA A 122 9.23 -17.05 -12.50
C ALA A 122 9.66 -17.42 -11.08
N ALA A 123 10.90 -17.09 -10.68
CA ALA A 123 11.38 -17.30 -9.32
C ALA A 123 10.58 -16.50 -8.27
N HIS A 124 10.09 -15.32 -8.62
CA HIS A 124 9.33 -14.42 -7.73
C HIS A 124 7.80 -14.63 -7.79
N ILE A 125 7.28 -15.39 -8.76
CA ILE A 125 5.84 -15.64 -8.91
C ILE A 125 5.23 -16.32 -7.67
N ASN A 126 6.01 -17.16 -6.98
CA ASN A 126 5.54 -17.85 -5.77
C ASN A 126 5.80 -17.06 -4.48
N GLU A 127 6.45 -15.91 -4.56
CA GLU A 127 6.79 -15.05 -3.41
C GLU A 127 5.73 -13.97 -3.16
N VAL A 128 4.51 -14.18 -3.67
CA VAL A 128 3.34 -13.31 -3.49
C VAL A 128 2.50 -13.77 -2.30
N HIS A 129 1.66 -12.89 -1.79
CA HIS A 129 0.82 -13.21 -0.64
C HIS A 129 -0.42 -13.99 -1.07
N GLY A 130 -0.38 -15.31 -0.88
CA GLY A 130 -1.52 -16.21 -1.08
C GLY A 130 -2.48 -16.12 0.10
N VAL A 131 -3.63 -15.48 -0.09
CA VAL A 131 -4.69 -15.37 0.93
C VAL A 131 -6.00 -15.94 0.40
N SER A 132 -6.72 -16.65 1.25
CA SER A 132 -8.05 -17.20 0.93
C SER A 132 -9.07 -16.09 0.69
N THR A 133 -10.18 -16.41 0.01
CA THR A 133 -11.28 -15.46 -0.20
C THR A 133 -11.84 -14.89 1.11
N GLN A 134 -11.85 -15.69 2.17
CA GLN A 134 -12.29 -15.24 3.50
C GLN A 134 -11.30 -14.21 4.09
N GLU A 135 -10.00 -14.44 3.94
CA GLU A 135 -8.96 -13.49 4.38
C GLU A 135 -8.98 -12.22 3.53
N GLN A 136 -9.20 -12.31 2.22
CA GLN A 136 -9.41 -11.16 1.34
C GLN A 136 -10.58 -10.28 1.82
N GLN A 137 -11.73 -10.88 2.13
CA GLN A 137 -12.87 -10.15 2.69
C GLN A 137 -12.55 -9.52 4.05
N ARG A 138 -11.81 -10.25 4.90
CA ARG A 138 -11.34 -9.73 6.19
C ARG A 138 -10.44 -8.52 5.98
N ILE A 139 -9.47 -8.58 5.08
CA ILE A 139 -8.59 -7.45 4.74
C ILE A 139 -9.43 -6.24 4.34
N LEU A 140 -10.35 -6.36 3.37
CA LEU A 140 -11.20 -5.24 2.92
C LEU A 140 -12.01 -4.62 4.07
N SER A 141 -12.52 -5.44 4.99
CA SER A 141 -13.29 -4.95 6.15
C SER A 141 -12.45 -4.16 7.18
N PHE A 142 -11.12 -4.31 7.15
CA PHE A 142 -10.20 -3.67 8.10
C PHE A 142 -9.37 -2.55 7.48
N VAL A 143 -9.12 -2.54 6.17
CA VAL A 143 -8.24 -1.55 5.52
C VAL A 143 -8.61 -0.10 5.86
N GLN A 144 -9.89 0.27 5.74
CA GLN A 144 -10.33 1.63 6.11
C GLN A 144 -10.22 1.88 7.62
N ARG A 145 -10.54 0.88 8.46
CA ARG A 145 -10.42 1.01 9.93
C ARG A 145 -8.98 1.27 10.36
N ILE A 146 -8.01 0.63 9.71
CA ILE A 146 -6.59 0.85 9.99
C ILE A 146 -6.18 2.26 9.54
N ALA A 147 -6.65 2.71 8.37
CA ALA A 147 -6.44 4.08 7.92
C ALA A 147 -7.04 5.12 8.91
N ASP A 148 -8.21 4.84 9.49
CA ASP A 148 -8.85 5.68 10.50
C ASP A 148 -8.05 5.73 11.81
N ILE A 149 -7.48 4.60 12.25
CA ILE A 149 -6.58 4.53 13.41
C ILE A 149 -5.34 5.40 13.16
N ILE A 150 -4.73 5.28 11.98
CA ILE A 150 -3.58 6.09 11.58
C ILE A 150 -3.94 7.59 11.58
N ALA A 151 -5.10 7.94 11.01
CA ALA A 151 -5.60 9.31 10.99
C ALA A 151 -5.81 9.89 12.40
N HIS A 152 -6.35 9.08 13.30
CA HIS A 152 -6.56 9.47 14.69
C HIS A 152 -5.22 9.80 15.39
N ILE A 153 -4.23 8.92 15.26
CA ILE A 153 -2.90 9.12 15.85
C ILE A 153 -2.21 10.37 15.28
N ILE A 154 -2.34 10.62 13.97
CA ILE A 154 -1.82 11.85 13.36
C ILE A 154 -2.50 13.09 13.95
N THR A 155 -3.82 13.04 14.12
CA THR A 155 -4.60 14.16 14.67
C THR A 155 -4.19 14.49 16.10
N GLU A 156 -4.09 13.47 16.98
CA GLU A 156 -3.65 13.66 18.36
C GLU A 156 -2.23 14.26 18.45
N ARG A 157 -1.32 13.74 17.61
CA ARG A 157 0.06 14.23 17.54
C ARG A 157 0.12 15.70 17.12
N ASN A 158 -0.66 16.09 16.11
CA ASN A 158 -0.72 17.48 15.65
C ASN A 158 -1.25 18.43 16.75
N GLN A 159 -2.26 18.00 17.52
CA GLN A 159 -2.78 18.79 18.64
C GLN A 159 -1.75 18.97 19.76
N LEU A 160 -0.98 17.92 20.09
CA LEU A 160 0.07 18.00 21.09
C LEU A 160 1.18 18.97 20.67
N PHE A 161 1.64 18.89 19.41
CA PHE A 161 2.64 19.82 18.89
C PHE A 161 2.14 21.26 18.85
N GLY A 162 0.88 21.49 18.49
CA GLY A 162 0.28 22.83 18.54
C GLY A 162 0.33 23.44 19.95
N LYS A 163 -0.11 22.68 20.96
CA LYS A 163 -0.06 23.14 22.37
C LYS A 163 1.36 23.44 22.86
N LEU A 164 2.33 22.60 22.47
CA LEU A 164 3.74 22.82 22.83
C LEU A 164 4.30 24.08 22.18
N HIS A 165 3.92 24.37 20.94
CA HIS A 165 4.29 25.61 20.26
C HIS A 165 3.71 26.84 20.97
N ASP A 166 2.43 26.80 21.33
CA ASP A 166 1.77 27.91 22.05
C ASP A 166 2.44 28.19 23.40
N ILE A 167 2.81 27.16 24.16
CA ILE A 167 3.53 27.30 25.43
C ILE A 167 4.91 27.94 25.22
N ALA A 168 5.64 27.52 24.17
CA ALA A 168 6.96 28.04 23.86
C ALA A 168 6.93 29.53 23.47
N GLU A 169 5.87 29.98 22.78
CA GLU A 169 5.69 31.40 22.44
C GLU A 169 5.36 32.24 23.69
N LEU A 170 4.60 31.72 24.64
CA LEU A 170 4.30 32.40 25.92
C LEU A 170 5.53 32.55 26.84
N THR A 171 6.54 31.69 26.71
CA THR A 171 7.77 31.74 27.53
C THR A 171 8.87 32.62 26.93
N LYS A 172 8.68 33.15 25.71
CA LYS A 172 9.58 34.12 25.08
C LYS A 172 9.20 35.59 25.34
N MET A 173 8.05 35.83 26.00
CA MET A 173 7.65 37.14 26.53
C MET A 173 8.13 37.31 27.97
#